data_AF-A0A383DL31-F1
#
_entry.id   AF-A0A383DL31-F1
#
_cell.length_a   1.000
_cell.length_b   1.000
_cell.length_c   1.000
_cell.angle_alpha   90.00
_cell.angle_beta   90.00
_cell.angle_gamma   90.00
#
_symmetry.space_group_name_H-M   'P 1'
#
loop_
_entity.id
_entity.type
_entity.pdbx_description
1 polymer ?
#
loop_
_entity_poly.entity_id
_entity_poly.type
_entity_poly.pdbx_seq_one_letter_code
_entity_poly.pdbx_strand_id
1 'polypeptide(L)'
;MNFEVSLSTCWCSGRHEDGYEMLREIANLGFEYAELSHGIRVTLMPGILKAAEEGWIKISSTHNFCPLPVGVLHPAPNYYQPSSPNKQEREMWVRQTLATLDFTTKVKASRVVMHSGSVFGRFIFDPFKKVEKLKKQRGQDVDLVDDVQYHNALDKARNKLLKKAGHALQYIVDSYARVLPRASELGLK
;
A
#
# COMPACT_ATOMS: atom_id res chain seq x y z
N MET A 1 5.59 18.94 19.40
CA MET A 1 5.56 17.65 18.70
C MET A 1 6.55 17.74 17.56
N ASN A 2 7.55 16.86 17.51
CA ASN A 2 8.36 16.70 16.31
C ASN A 2 7.59 15.76 15.38
N PHE A 3 7.30 16.23 14.16
CA PHE A 3 6.71 15.39 13.12
C PHE A 3 7.86 14.77 12.31
N GLU A 4 7.87 13.45 12.20
CA GLU A 4 8.78 12.74 11.30
C GLU A 4 8.16 12.68 9.91
N VAL A 5 8.86 13.19 8.90
CA VAL A 5 8.41 13.17 7.51
C VAL A 5 9.26 12.16 6.74
N SER A 6 8.58 11.27 6.02
CA SER A 6 9.22 10.27 5.16
C SER A 6 8.88 10.54 3.70
N LEU A 7 9.89 10.47 2.82
CA LEU A 7 9.69 10.62 1.38
C LEU A 7 9.62 9.24 0.71
N SER A 8 8.52 8.98 0.00
CA SER A 8 8.38 7.77 -0.81
C SER A 8 9.39 7.74 -1.94
N THR A 9 9.97 6.58 -2.24
CA THR A 9 10.83 6.39 -3.41
C THR A 9 10.06 6.29 -4.73
N CYS A 10 8.73 6.43 -4.73
CA CYS A 10 7.89 6.22 -5.91
C CYS A 10 8.23 7.16 -7.08
N TRP A 11 8.68 8.37 -6.78
CA TRP A 11 9.02 9.39 -7.77
C TRP A 11 10.42 9.21 -8.37
N CYS A 12 11.35 8.55 -7.66
CA CYS A 12 12.76 8.45 -8.06
C CYS A 12 13.23 7.03 -8.38
N SER A 13 12.60 5.98 -7.85
CA SER A 13 13.03 4.58 -8.04
C SER A 13 13.18 4.16 -9.50
N GLY A 14 12.31 4.68 -10.38
CA GLY A 14 12.38 4.43 -11.82
C GLY A 14 13.59 5.06 -12.52
N ARG A 15 14.21 6.10 -11.93
CA ARG A 15 15.32 6.87 -12.53
C ARG A 15 16.71 6.38 -12.12
N HIS A 16 16.78 5.46 -11.16
CA HIS A 16 18.04 4.97 -10.58
C HIS A 16 18.31 3.53 -10.95
N GLU A 17 19.59 3.22 -11.18
CA GLU A 17 20.09 1.85 -11.35
C GLU A 17 20.72 1.28 -10.08
N ASP A 18 21.11 2.15 -9.14
CA ASP A 18 21.65 1.79 -7.83
C ASP A 18 20.77 2.37 -6.72
N GLY A 19 20.37 1.50 -5.78
CA GLY A 19 19.59 1.89 -4.62
C GLY A 19 20.34 2.79 -3.64
N TYR A 20 21.68 2.76 -3.65
CA TYR A 20 22.50 3.60 -2.80
C TYR A 20 22.38 5.07 -3.20
N GLU A 21 22.59 5.38 -4.48
CA GLU A 21 22.45 6.74 -5.02
C GLU A 21 21.00 7.24 -4.94
N MET A 22 20.02 6.33 -5.12
CA MET A 22 18.60 6.65 -4.92
C MET A 22 18.31 7.17 -3.50
N LEU A 23 18.78 6.47 -2.48
CA LEU A 23 18.56 6.87 -1.08
C LEU A 23 19.39 8.10 -0.70
N ARG A 24 20.59 8.23 -1.26
CA ARG A 24 21.44 9.40 -1.06
C ARG A 24 20.84 10.67 -1.67
N GLU A 25 20.15 10.58 -2.81
CA GLU A 25 19.40 11.70 -3.37
C GLU A 25 18.35 12.21 -2.37
N ILE A 26 17.59 11.29 -1.75
CA ILE A 26 16.56 11.64 -0.76
C ILE A 26 17.20 12.27 0.49
N ALA A 27 18.30 11.70 0.98
CA ALA A 27 19.03 12.25 2.12
C ALA A 27 19.56 13.67 1.83
N ASN A 28 20.09 13.91 0.63
CA ASN A 28 20.59 15.21 0.20
C ASN A 28 19.49 16.27 0.03
N LEU A 29 18.23 15.85 -0.15
CA LEU A 29 17.06 16.76 -0.10
C LEU A 29 16.69 17.16 1.33
N GLY A 30 17.34 16.60 2.35
CA GLY A 30 17.14 16.91 3.76
C GLY A 30 16.17 15.98 4.49
N PHE A 31 15.78 14.85 3.88
CA PHE A 31 14.90 13.87 4.54
C PHE A 31 15.71 12.88 5.38
N GLU A 32 15.29 12.71 6.63
CA GLU A 32 15.84 11.69 7.52
C GLU A 32 15.26 10.30 7.25
N TYR A 33 14.03 10.24 6.72
CA TYR A 33 13.29 9.01 6.48
C TYR A 33 12.87 8.85 5.02
N ALA A 34 12.94 7.61 4.53
CA ALA A 34 12.36 7.19 3.26
C ALA A 34 11.37 6.02 3.41
N GLU A 35 10.41 5.98 2.49
CA GLU A 35 9.50 4.86 2.30
C GLU A 35 9.85 4.14 1.00
N LEU A 36 10.10 2.83 1.07
CA LEU A 36 10.48 2.02 -0.09
C LEU A 36 9.25 1.56 -0.88
N SER A 37 8.92 2.32 -1.93
CA SER A 37 7.71 2.16 -2.73
C SER A 37 7.60 0.84 -3.50
N HIS A 38 6.44 0.61 -4.10
CA HIS A 38 6.13 -0.52 -4.99
C HIS A 38 6.84 -0.45 -6.36
N GLY A 39 7.88 0.37 -6.49
CA GLY A 39 8.77 0.47 -7.66
C GLY A 39 10.17 -0.13 -7.43
N ILE A 40 10.47 -0.62 -6.22
CA ILE A 40 11.80 -1.14 -5.87
C ILE A 40 12.08 -2.46 -6.59
N ARG A 41 12.93 -2.41 -7.62
CA ARG A 41 13.46 -3.60 -8.30
C ARG A 41 14.48 -4.32 -7.43
N VAL A 42 14.60 -5.64 -7.61
CA VAL A 42 15.60 -6.47 -6.92
C VAL A 42 17.03 -5.94 -7.09
N THR A 43 17.34 -5.34 -8.24
CA THR A 43 18.65 -4.75 -8.54
C THR A 43 19.02 -3.58 -7.65
N LEU A 44 18.04 -2.86 -7.08
CA LEU A 44 18.30 -1.74 -6.16
C LEU A 44 18.61 -2.19 -4.73
N MET A 45 18.29 -3.43 -4.36
CA MET A 45 18.38 -3.90 -2.98
C MET A 45 19.78 -3.83 -2.36
N PRO A 46 20.87 -4.22 -3.06
CA PRO A 46 22.21 -4.16 -2.46
C PRO A 46 22.58 -2.73 -2.04
N GLY A 47 22.28 -1.75 -2.90
CA GLY A 47 22.53 -0.34 -2.62
C GLY A 47 21.65 0.22 -1.50
N ILE A 48 20.36 -0.17 -1.47
CA ILE A 48 19.43 0.20 -0.38
C ILE A 48 19.97 -0.26 0.97
N LEU A 49 20.37 -1.54 1.07
CA LEU A 49 20.88 -2.13 2.30
C LEU A 49 22.15 -1.40 2.76
N LYS A 50 23.07 -1.13 1.84
CA LYS A 50 24.31 -0.42 2.11
C LYS A 50 24.06 1.02 2.62
N ALA A 51 23.21 1.78 1.94
CA ALA A 51 22.92 3.16 2.34
C ALA A 51 22.22 3.24 3.70
N ALA A 52 21.33 2.28 4.00
CA ALA A 52 20.69 2.17 5.31
C ALA A 52 21.68 1.76 6.41
N GLU A 53 22.61 0.86 6.13
CA GLU A 53 23.65 0.42 7.06
C GLU A 53 24.65 1.53 7.40
N GLU A 54 25.07 2.30 6.39
CA GLU A 54 25.97 3.45 6.56
C GLU A 54 25.28 4.68 7.17
N GLY A 55 23.96 4.63 7.38
CA GLY A 55 23.20 5.67 8.07
C GLY A 55 22.91 6.91 7.23
N TRP A 56 22.96 6.82 5.90
CA TRP A 56 22.56 7.93 5.01
C TRP A 56 21.10 8.33 5.21
N ILE A 57 20.23 7.34 5.44
CA ILE A 57 18.80 7.54 5.65
C ILE A 57 18.20 6.38 6.42
N LYS A 58 17.14 6.64 7.18
CA LYS A 58 16.35 5.59 7.85
C LYS A 58 15.19 5.16 6.98
N ILE A 59 14.85 3.88 6.98
CA ILE A 59 13.65 3.40 6.28
C ILE A 59 12.49 3.35 7.27
N SER A 60 11.44 4.13 7.02
CA SER A 60 10.25 4.16 7.88
C SER A 60 9.30 3.00 7.61
N SER A 61 9.17 2.64 6.33
CA SER A 61 8.22 1.65 5.84
C SER A 61 8.60 1.14 4.45
N THR A 62 8.03 0.00 4.08
CA THR A 62 8.05 -0.51 2.70
C THR A 62 6.64 -0.56 2.14
N HIS A 63 6.50 -0.61 0.81
CA HIS A 63 5.21 -0.77 0.13
C HIS A 63 5.17 -2.09 -0.60
N ASN A 64 4.22 -2.93 -0.22
CA ASN A 64 3.98 -4.22 -0.82
C ASN A 64 3.66 -4.09 -2.33
N PHE A 65 4.41 -4.71 -3.24
CA PHE A 65 5.54 -5.63 -3.02
C PHE A 65 6.89 -4.91 -3.05
N CYS A 66 7.70 -5.14 -2.02
CA CYS A 66 9.04 -4.58 -1.93
C CYS A 66 10.04 -5.65 -1.45
N PRO A 67 10.96 -6.11 -2.32
CA PRO A 67 11.11 -5.73 -3.72
C PRO A 67 9.92 -6.20 -4.59
N LEU A 68 9.83 -5.63 -5.79
CA LEU A 68 8.93 -6.07 -6.84
C LEU A 68 9.14 -7.56 -7.16
N PRO A 69 8.08 -8.29 -7.56
CA PRO A 69 8.20 -9.65 -8.05
C PRO A 69 9.19 -9.75 -9.22
N VAL A 70 9.92 -10.87 -9.31
CA VAL A 70 10.91 -11.10 -10.36
C VAL A 70 10.27 -10.94 -11.74
N GLY A 71 10.93 -10.18 -12.62
CA GLY A 71 10.45 -9.88 -13.98
C GLY A 71 9.53 -8.65 -14.08
N VAL A 72 9.10 -8.08 -12.95
CA VAL A 72 8.33 -6.82 -12.93
C VAL A 72 9.29 -5.65 -12.82
N LEU A 73 9.30 -4.79 -13.84
CA LEU A 73 10.27 -3.69 -13.97
C LEU A 73 9.64 -2.29 -13.79
N HIS A 74 8.32 -2.23 -13.60
CA HIS A 74 7.55 -1.00 -13.43
C HIS A 74 6.80 -1.02 -12.08
N PRO A 75 6.42 0.15 -11.54
CA PRO A 75 5.63 0.23 -10.31
C PRO A 75 4.31 -0.56 -10.43
N ALA A 76 4.10 -1.53 -9.56
CA ALA A 76 2.96 -2.46 -9.66
C ALA A 76 2.37 -2.82 -8.28
N PRO A 77 1.66 -1.89 -7.61
CA PRO A 77 1.17 -2.09 -6.24
C PRO A 77 0.05 -3.14 -6.13
N ASN A 78 -0.62 -3.44 -7.25
CA ASN A 78 -1.72 -4.41 -7.33
C ASN A 78 -1.38 -5.58 -8.28
N TYR A 79 -0.11 -5.92 -8.45
CA TYR A 79 0.31 -6.97 -9.39
C TYR A 79 -0.35 -8.33 -9.08
N TYR A 80 -0.46 -8.65 -7.80
CA TYR A 80 -1.34 -9.69 -7.27
C TYR A 80 -2.31 -9.03 -6.30
N GLN A 81 -3.53 -9.55 -6.19
CA GLN A 81 -4.53 -9.03 -5.26
C GLN A 81 -5.01 -10.09 -4.27
N PRO A 82 -5.15 -9.75 -2.98
CA PRO A 82 -5.68 -10.67 -1.97
C PRO A 82 -7.19 -10.91 -2.17
N SER A 83 -7.86 -10.02 -2.89
CA SER A 83 -9.27 -10.09 -3.23
C SER A 83 -9.56 -10.86 -4.52
N SER A 84 -8.53 -11.30 -5.26
CA SER A 84 -8.70 -11.96 -6.55
C SER A 84 -9.54 -13.23 -6.43
N PRO A 85 -10.46 -13.53 -7.36
CA PRO A 85 -11.16 -14.82 -7.38
C PRO A 85 -10.22 -15.99 -7.73
N ASN A 86 -9.09 -15.71 -8.38
CA ASN A 86 -8.10 -16.71 -8.74
C ASN A 86 -7.26 -17.12 -7.51
N LYS A 87 -7.35 -18.40 -7.11
CA LYS A 87 -6.62 -18.92 -5.95
C LYS A 87 -5.11 -18.78 -6.12
N GLN A 88 -4.57 -19.12 -7.28
CA GLN A 88 -3.13 -19.06 -7.58
C GLN A 88 -2.61 -17.63 -7.48
N GLU A 89 -3.42 -16.64 -7.89
CA GLU A 89 -3.06 -15.23 -7.71
C GLU A 89 -2.97 -14.84 -6.23
N ARG A 90 -3.92 -15.30 -5.40
CA ARG A 90 -3.87 -15.09 -3.94
C ARG A 90 -2.68 -15.80 -3.29
N GLU A 91 -2.31 -16.99 -3.76
CA GLU A 91 -1.09 -17.67 -3.32
C GLU A 91 0.15 -16.84 -3.62
N MET A 92 0.22 -16.24 -4.81
CA MET A 92 1.31 -15.35 -5.19
C MET A 92 1.32 -14.06 -4.36
N TRP A 93 0.15 -13.48 -4.09
CA TRP A 93 0.04 -12.35 -3.17
C TRP A 93 0.63 -12.69 -1.80
N VAL A 94 0.23 -13.82 -1.19
CA VAL A 94 0.74 -14.24 0.12
C VAL A 94 2.26 -14.43 0.08
N ARG A 95 2.78 -15.13 -0.93
CA ARG A 95 4.23 -15.38 -1.06
C ARG A 95 5.03 -14.09 -1.16
N GLN A 96 4.60 -13.14 -1.99
CA GLN A 96 5.31 -11.88 -2.19
C GLN A 96 5.15 -10.94 -0.99
N THR A 97 4.00 -10.98 -0.31
CA THR A 97 3.80 -10.23 0.94
C THR A 97 4.72 -10.74 2.04
N LEU A 98 4.85 -12.06 2.24
CA LEU A 98 5.79 -12.61 3.22
C LEU A 98 7.24 -12.16 2.95
N ALA A 99 7.66 -12.19 1.68
CA ALA A 99 8.99 -11.69 1.30
C ALA A 99 9.16 -10.18 1.59
N THR A 100 8.09 -9.39 1.41
CA THR A 100 8.09 -7.97 1.77
C THR A 100 8.22 -7.78 3.28
N LEU A 101 7.53 -8.58 4.10
CA LEU A 101 7.66 -8.52 5.56
C LEU A 101 9.11 -8.80 6.01
N ASP A 102 9.72 -9.85 5.46
CA ASP A 102 11.10 -10.20 5.74
C ASP A 102 12.09 -9.12 5.27
N PHE A 103 11.83 -8.48 4.13
CA PHE A 103 12.67 -7.39 3.66
C PHE A 103 12.53 -6.13 4.52
N THR A 104 11.32 -5.85 5.01
CA THR A 104 11.03 -4.70 5.87
C THR A 104 11.88 -4.74 7.14
N THR A 105 12.02 -5.91 7.77
CA THR A 105 12.88 -6.06 8.94
C THR A 105 14.36 -5.99 8.60
N LYS A 106 14.79 -6.50 7.43
CA LYS A 106 16.17 -6.36 6.95
C LYS A 106 16.60 -4.90 6.82
N VAL A 107 15.70 -4.02 6.38
CA VAL A 107 15.95 -2.57 6.30
C VAL A 107 15.62 -1.81 7.61
N LYS A 108 15.37 -2.54 8.70
CA LYS A 108 15.03 -2.01 10.04
C LYS A 108 13.79 -1.12 10.07
N ALA A 109 12.89 -1.28 9.09
CA ALA A 109 11.59 -0.61 9.09
C ALA A 109 10.60 -1.36 9.97
N SER A 110 9.56 -0.66 10.44
CA SER A 110 8.56 -1.21 11.38
C SER A 110 7.15 -1.34 10.81
N ARG A 111 6.93 -0.88 9.57
CA ARG A 111 5.60 -0.76 8.96
C ARG A 111 5.64 -1.19 7.51
N VAL A 112 4.54 -1.77 7.04
CA VAL A 112 4.33 -2.13 5.63
C VAL A 112 3.04 -1.50 5.13
N VAL A 113 3.14 -0.70 4.08
CA VAL A 113 2.00 -0.17 3.33
C VAL A 113 1.59 -1.20 2.30
N MET A 114 0.30 -1.49 2.19
CA MET A 114 -0.19 -2.49 1.23
C MET A 114 -1.60 -2.19 0.75
N HIS A 115 -1.90 -2.63 -0.47
CA HIS A 115 -3.22 -2.53 -1.06
C HIS A 115 -4.00 -3.81 -0.75
N SER A 116 -5.22 -3.67 -0.24
CA SER A 116 -6.12 -4.80 0.05
C SER A 116 -6.86 -5.31 -1.19
N GLY A 117 -6.35 -5.02 -2.39
CA GLY A 117 -6.98 -5.37 -3.66
C GLY A 117 -8.21 -4.52 -3.99
N SER A 118 -9.07 -5.10 -4.81
CA SER A 118 -10.28 -4.45 -5.32
C SER A 118 -11.50 -5.35 -5.24
N VAL A 119 -12.66 -4.72 -5.14
CA VAL A 119 -13.96 -5.38 -5.27
C VAL A 119 -14.52 -5.03 -6.64
N PHE A 120 -14.71 -6.04 -7.50
CA PHE A 120 -15.35 -5.85 -8.78
C PHE A 120 -16.86 -6.06 -8.68
N GLY A 121 -17.64 -5.09 -9.14
CA GLY A 121 -19.10 -5.20 -9.19
C GLY A 121 -19.66 -4.36 -10.33
N ARG A 122 -20.53 -4.95 -11.14
CA ARG A 122 -21.29 -4.20 -12.15
C ARG A 122 -22.52 -3.59 -11.50
N PHE A 123 -22.62 -2.27 -11.54
CA PHE A 123 -23.77 -1.52 -11.07
C PHE A 123 -24.53 -0.95 -12.27
N ILE A 124 -25.85 -1.15 -12.31
CA ILE A 124 -26.72 -0.54 -13.34
C ILE A 124 -26.75 0.98 -13.16
N PHE A 125 -26.70 1.44 -11.90
CA PHE A 125 -26.59 2.84 -11.53
C PHE A 125 -25.46 3.02 -10.52
N ASP A 126 -24.68 4.09 -10.66
CA ASP A 126 -23.62 4.42 -9.71
C ASP A 126 -24.20 4.55 -8.28
N PRO A 127 -23.78 3.69 -7.32
CA PRO A 127 -24.26 3.73 -5.95
C PRO A 127 -23.88 5.03 -5.22
N PHE A 128 -22.82 5.74 -5.66
CA PHE A 128 -22.34 6.98 -5.04
C PHE A 128 -22.91 8.25 -5.65
N LYS A 129 -23.71 8.17 -6.72
CA LYS A 129 -24.29 9.36 -7.39
C LYS A 129 -24.96 10.34 -6.42
N LYS A 130 -25.70 9.82 -5.42
CA LYS A 130 -26.34 10.66 -4.40
C LYS A 130 -25.34 11.26 -3.41
N VAL A 131 -24.33 10.50 -3.01
CA VAL A 131 -23.25 10.94 -2.12
C VAL A 131 -22.49 12.11 -2.76
N GLU A 132 -22.10 11.94 -4.02
CA GLU A 132 -21.37 12.97 -4.78
C GLU A 132 -22.23 14.20 -5.07
N LYS A 133 -23.54 14.02 -5.31
CA LYS A 133 -24.47 15.15 -5.42
C LYS A 133 -24.55 15.94 -4.11
N LEU A 134 -24.65 15.27 -2.96
CA LEU A 134 -24.72 15.92 -1.66
C LEU A 134 -23.41 16.68 -1.35
N LYS A 135 -22.24 16.07 -1.56
CA LYS A 135 -20.95 16.76 -1.42
C LYS A 135 -20.89 18.05 -2.24
N LYS A 136 -21.27 17.96 -3.52
CA LYS A 136 -21.30 19.14 -4.42
C LYS A 136 -22.27 20.22 -3.97
N GLN A 137 -23.42 19.84 -3.41
CA GLN A 137 -24.41 20.80 -2.91
C GLN A 137 -23.99 21.49 -1.62
N ARG A 138 -23.19 20.83 -0.78
CA ARG A 138 -22.67 21.42 0.47
C ARG A 138 -21.44 22.29 0.23
N GLY A 139 -20.59 21.92 -0.72
CA GLY A 139 -19.31 22.60 -0.96
C GLY A 139 -18.14 21.76 -0.45
N GLN A 140 -16.93 22.00 -1.00
CA GLN A 140 -15.75 21.18 -0.73
C GLN A 140 -15.20 21.33 0.70
N ASP A 141 -15.48 22.46 1.35
CA ASP A 141 -14.92 22.81 2.67
C ASP A 141 -15.92 22.64 3.82
N VAL A 142 -17.08 22.02 3.57
CA VAL A 142 -18.09 21.78 4.61
C VAL A 142 -17.80 20.47 5.32
N ASP A 143 -17.72 20.54 6.65
CA ASP A 143 -17.66 19.34 7.48
C ASP A 143 -18.99 18.57 7.38
N LEU A 144 -18.90 17.35 6.84
CA LEU A 144 -20.04 16.45 6.67
C LEU A 144 -20.19 15.46 7.82
N VAL A 145 -19.38 15.58 8.89
CA VAL A 145 -19.39 14.69 10.05
C VAL A 145 -20.79 14.61 10.67
N ASP A 146 -21.55 15.71 10.70
CA ASP A 146 -22.91 15.74 11.27
C ASP A 146 -24.03 15.74 10.20
N ASP A 147 -23.70 15.63 8.90
CA ASP A 147 -24.72 15.63 7.84
C ASP A 147 -25.43 14.26 7.76
N VAL A 148 -26.58 14.18 8.42
CA VAL A 148 -27.45 12.99 8.45
C VAL A 148 -27.86 12.52 7.04
N GLN A 149 -28.08 13.43 6.08
CA GLN A 149 -28.47 13.06 4.72
C GLN A 149 -27.30 12.43 3.96
N TYR A 150 -26.09 12.96 4.17
CA TYR A 150 -24.85 12.42 3.63
C TYR A 150 -24.59 11.01 4.16
N HIS A 151 -24.61 10.81 5.48
CA HIS A 151 -24.38 9.49 6.08
C HIS A 151 -25.40 8.45 5.63
N ASN A 152 -26.69 8.82 5.59
CA ASN A 152 -27.73 7.93 5.08
C ASN A 152 -27.52 7.54 3.60
N ALA A 153 -27.01 8.46 2.77
CA ALA A 153 -26.70 8.16 1.38
C ALA A 153 -25.45 7.26 1.28
N LEU A 154 -24.43 7.54 2.09
CA LEU A 154 -23.19 6.78 2.17
C LEU A 154 -23.43 5.35 2.63
N ASP A 155 -24.23 5.13 3.66
CA ASP A 155 -24.56 3.80 4.17
C ASP A 155 -25.37 2.99 3.16
N LYS A 156 -26.30 3.62 2.44
CA LYS A 156 -27.01 2.98 1.33
C LYS A 156 -26.05 2.57 0.21
N ALA A 157 -25.08 3.40 -0.13
CA ALA A 157 -24.06 3.08 -1.13
C ALA A 157 -23.16 1.93 -0.66
N ARG A 158 -22.64 2.01 0.57
CA ARG A 158 -21.83 0.96 1.22
C ARG A 158 -22.54 -0.37 1.27
N ASN A 159 -23.80 -0.40 1.70
CA ASN A 159 -24.59 -1.65 1.75
C ASN A 159 -24.77 -2.29 0.37
N LYS A 160 -24.89 -1.48 -0.69
CA LYS A 160 -24.92 -2.00 -2.07
C LYS A 160 -23.56 -2.57 -2.49
N LEU A 161 -22.46 -1.91 -2.14
CA LEU A 161 -21.11 -2.42 -2.38
C LEU A 161 -20.89 -3.74 -1.65
N LEU A 162 -21.21 -3.83 -0.36
CA LEU A 162 -21.02 -5.03 0.46
C LEU A 162 -21.78 -6.22 -0.12
N LYS A 163 -23.05 -6.02 -0.53
CA LYS A 163 -23.84 -7.07 -1.20
C LYS A 163 -23.22 -7.53 -2.53
N LYS A 164 -22.52 -6.65 -3.23
CA LYS A 164 -21.83 -6.96 -4.49
C LYS A 164 -20.42 -7.49 -4.30
N ALA A 165 -19.84 -7.33 -3.11
CA ALA A 165 -18.47 -7.75 -2.85
C ALA A 165 -18.28 -9.27 -2.91
N GLY A 166 -19.37 -10.04 -2.80
CA GLY A 166 -19.33 -11.49 -2.87
C GLY A 166 -18.29 -12.05 -1.91
N HIS A 167 -17.42 -12.92 -2.41
CA HIS A 167 -16.34 -13.50 -1.62
C HIS A 167 -15.09 -12.62 -1.53
N ALA A 168 -15.01 -11.48 -2.21
CA ALA A 168 -13.79 -10.67 -2.25
C ALA A 168 -13.34 -10.23 -0.85
N LEU A 169 -14.29 -9.82 0.03
CA LEU A 169 -13.97 -9.47 1.41
C LEU A 169 -13.47 -10.67 2.22
N GLN A 170 -14.09 -11.84 2.02
CA GLN A 170 -13.63 -13.06 2.67
C GLN A 170 -12.21 -13.43 2.22
N TYR A 171 -11.93 -13.33 0.92
CA TYR A 171 -10.60 -13.59 0.38
C TYR A 171 -9.54 -12.65 0.92
N ILE A 172 -9.88 -11.37 1.11
CA ILE A 172 -9.00 -10.41 1.78
C ILE A 172 -8.71 -10.89 3.20
N VAL A 173 -9.75 -11.15 4.01
CA VAL A 173 -9.58 -11.61 5.40
C VAL A 173 -8.73 -12.88 5.45
N ASP A 174 -9.01 -13.87 4.61
CA ASP A 174 -8.27 -15.14 4.56
C ASP A 174 -6.80 -14.92 4.15
N SER A 175 -6.54 -14.03 3.19
CA SER A 175 -5.17 -13.74 2.74
C SER A 175 -4.38 -13.01 3.84
N TYR A 176 -4.99 -12.05 4.54
CA TYR A 176 -4.35 -11.36 5.65
C TYR A 176 -4.09 -12.30 6.83
N ALA A 177 -5.04 -13.18 7.16
CA ALA A 177 -4.86 -14.19 8.21
C ALA A 177 -3.63 -15.08 7.98
N ARG A 178 -3.20 -15.27 6.73
CA ARG A 178 -2.02 -16.06 6.38
C ARG A 178 -0.69 -15.33 6.55
N VAL A 179 -0.69 -14.00 6.57
CA VAL A 179 0.55 -13.19 6.70
C VAL A 179 0.68 -12.52 8.08
N LEU A 180 -0.42 -12.33 8.79
CA LEU A 180 -0.45 -11.73 10.14
C LEU A 180 0.44 -12.47 11.16
N PRO A 181 0.51 -13.82 11.20
CA PRO A 181 1.41 -14.52 12.13
C PRO A 181 2.88 -14.12 11.93
N ARG A 182 3.34 -14.05 10.67
CA ARG A 182 4.71 -13.65 10.34
C ARG A 182 4.95 -12.17 10.66
N ALA A 183 3.98 -11.29 10.38
CA ALA A 183 4.09 -9.87 10.73
C ALA A 183 4.25 -9.68 12.24
N SER A 184 3.47 -10.43 13.04
CA SER A 184 3.55 -10.44 14.50
C SER A 184 4.90 -10.96 15.02
N GLU A 185 5.37 -12.10 14.47
CA GLU A 185 6.69 -12.68 14.80
C GLU A 185 7.83 -11.67 14.56
N LEU A 186 7.72 -10.90 13.47
CA LEU A 186 8.69 -9.88 13.07
C LEU A 186 8.53 -8.55 13.83
N GLY A 187 7.53 -8.41 14.70
CA GLY A 187 7.25 -7.18 15.44
C GLY A 187 6.80 -6.00 14.57
N LEU A 188 6.25 -6.26 13.39
CA LEU A 188 5.73 -5.24 12.48
C LEU A 188 4.36 -4.74 12.98
N LYS A 189 4.14 -3.42 12.87
CA LYS A 189 2.93 -2.74 13.33
C LYS A 189 1.99 -2.38 12.19
#